data_AF-A0A7X9PBR8-F1
#
_entry.id   AF-A0A7X9PBR8-F1
#
_cell.length_a   1.000
_cell.length_b   1.000
_cell.length_c   1.000
_cell.angle_alpha   90.00
_cell.angle_beta   90.00
_cell.angle_gamma   90.00
#
_symmetry.space_group_name_H-M   'P 1'
#
loop_
_entity.id
_entity.type
_entity.pdbx_description
1 polymer ?
#
loop_
_entity_poly.entity_id
_entity_poly.type
_entity_poly.pdbx_seq_one_letter_code
_entity_poly.pdbx_strand_id
1 'polypeptide(L)'
;IALAVVGKGSYDRYRDAQNTREIAQVADTAMERGDFATAVRNYREAGRIAQTDVAKDLFRDRLRTALIRRSEQLTGRNRQAALMEAEKLDPESAEVNVAFGVLHEERGELKQALERYNKARQRMYEEPAVAEQASERMAAIYLNEGDRAFRSGNLDQARLLWQEAWNLAPAASEVQQQADARLGRYLAQ
;
A
#
# COMPACT_ATOMS: atom_id res chain seq x y z
N ILE A 1 -42.75 15.47 -31.81
CA ILE A 1 -42.32 15.44 -30.39
C ILE A 1 -42.63 14.04 -29.86
N ALA A 2 -41.67 13.11 -29.95
CA ALA A 2 -41.83 11.77 -29.41
C ALA A 2 -41.31 11.78 -27.96
N LEU A 3 -42.24 11.90 -27.01
CA LEU A 3 -41.96 11.74 -25.59
C LEU A 3 -41.60 10.28 -25.34
N ALA A 4 -40.30 10.04 -25.10
CA ALA A 4 -39.80 8.74 -24.70
C ALA A 4 -40.48 8.31 -23.40
N VAL A 5 -41.24 7.22 -23.46
CA VAL A 5 -41.65 6.44 -22.29
C VAL A 5 -40.38 5.77 -21.75
N VAL A 6 -39.58 6.55 -21.02
CA VAL A 6 -38.53 6.02 -20.17
C VAL A 6 -39.27 5.30 -19.04
N GLY A 7 -39.35 3.97 -19.13
CA GLY A 7 -39.95 3.16 -18.07
C GLY A 7 -39.30 3.49 -16.72
N LYS A 8 -40.06 3.43 -15.63
CA LYS A 8 -39.61 3.78 -14.27
C LYS A 8 -38.21 3.21 -13.94
N GLY A 9 -37.94 1.97 -14.35
CA GLY A 9 -36.64 1.32 -14.16
C GLY A 9 -35.45 1.83 -14.99
N SER A 10 -35.65 2.54 -16.11
CA SER A 10 -34.57 3.23 -16.83
C SER A 10 -34.34 4.65 -16.31
N TYR A 11 -35.38 5.30 -15.77
CA TYR A 11 -35.26 6.58 -15.09
C TYR A 11 -34.52 6.45 -13.75
N ASP A 12 -34.87 5.45 -12.94
CA ASP A 12 -34.21 5.17 -11.64
C ASP A 12 -32.73 4.83 -11.84
N ARG A 13 -32.41 4.00 -12.85
CA ARG A 13 -31.01 3.69 -13.22
C ARG A 13 -30.22 4.91 -13.67
N TYR A 14 -30.83 5.80 -14.45
CA TYR A 14 -30.18 7.03 -14.89
C TYR A 14 -29.89 7.96 -13.72
N ARG A 15 -30.89 8.15 -12.84
CA ARG A 15 -30.77 8.98 -11.64
C ARG A 15 -29.70 8.45 -10.70
N ASP A 16 -29.67 7.15 -10.43
CA ASP A 16 -28.67 6.54 -9.56
C ASP A 16 -27.26 6.61 -10.16
N ALA A 17 -27.12 6.43 -11.48
CA ALA A 17 -25.84 6.61 -12.16
C ALA A 17 -25.34 8.06 -12.08
N GLN A 18 -26.22 9.05 -12.15
CA GLN A 18 -25.87 10.46 -11.94
C GLN A 18 -25.47 10.71 -10.48
N ASN A 19 -26.27 10.26 -9.51
CA ASN A 19 -25.98 10.40 -8.08
C ASN A 19 -24.62 9.79 -7.72
N THR A 20 -24.33 8.59 -8.25
CA THR A 20 -23.06 7.89 -8.00
C THR A 20 -21.88 8.68 -8.56
N ARG A 21 -22.02 9.28 -9.74
CA ARG A 21 -20.97 10.13 -10.34
C ARG A 21 -20.73 11.39 -9.53
N GLU A 22 -21.78 12.06 -9.07
CA GLU A 22 -21.66 13.27 -8.25
C GLU A 22 -20.97 12.97 -6.91
N ILE A 23 -21.37 11.90 -6.23
CA ILE A 23 -20.73 11.44 -4.99
C ILE A 23 -19.26 11.07 -5.24
N ALA A 24 -18.98 10.36 -6.33
CA ALA A 24 -17.61 10.01 -6.72
C ALA A 24 -16.77 11.25 -7.03
N GLN A 25 -17.33 12.28 -7.66
CA GLN A 25 -16.62 13.52 -7.93
C GLN A 25 -16.24 14.25 -6.63
N VAL A 26 -17.14 14.28 -5.64
CA VAL A 26 -16.82 14.81 -4.31
C VAL A 26 -15.69 14.01 -3.66
N ALA A 27 -15.71 12.68 -3.79
CA ALA A 27 -14.64 11.83 -3.29
C ALA A 27 -13.30 12.09 -3.99
N ASP A 28 -13.30 12.20 -5.33
CA ASP A 28 -12.11 12.46 -6.15
C ASP A 28 -11.50 13.83 -5.77
N THR A 29 -12.30 14.89 -5.67
CA THR A 29 -11.83 16.21 -5.20
C THR A 29 -11.30 16.15 -3.76
N ALA A 30 -11.90 15.34 -2.89
CA ALA A 30 -11.41 15.15 -1.54
C ALA A 30 -10.06 14.41 -1.52
N MET A 31 -9.87 13.40 -2.39
CA MET A 31 -8.58 12.72 -2.58
C MET A 31 -7.48 13.69 -3.01
N GLU A 32 -7.75 14.54 -4.00
CA GLU A 32 -6.81 15.55 -4.49
C GLU A 32 -6.38 16.54 -3.40
N ARG A 33 -7.31 16.88 -2.49
CA ARG A 33 -7.06 17.79 -1.37
C ARG A 33 -6.43 17.11 -0.15
N GLY A 34 -6.26 15.80 -0.18
CA GLY A 34 -5.78 15.02 0.97
C GLY A 34 -6.82 14.85 2.09
N ASP A 35 -8.09 15.20 1.86
CA ASP A 35 -9.20 14.91 2.77
C ASP A 35 -9.70 13.47 2.55
N PHE A 36 -8.86 12.52 2.97
CA PHE A 36 -9.14 11.10 2.78
C PHE A 36 -10.33 10.62 3.62
N ALA A 37 -10.70 11.36 4.68
CA ALA A 37 -11.88 11.03 5.47
C ALA A 37 -13.17 11.25 4.66
N THR A 38 -13.28 12.38 3.99
CA THR A 38 -14.39 12.67 3.07
C THR A 38 -14.37 11.74 1.86
N ALA A 39 -13.20 11.44 1.29
CA ALA A 39 -13.08 10.50 0.18
C ALA A 39 -13.60 9.10 0.53
N VAL A 40 -13.14 8.53 1.65
CA VAL A 40 -13.58 7.21 2.16
C VAL A 40 -15.10 7.17 2.34
N ARG A 41 -15.70 8.21 2.94
CA ARG A 41 -17.15 8.28 3.13
C ARG A 41 -17.90 8.24 1.80
N ASN A 42 -17.47 9.05 0.84
CA ASN A 42 -18.17 9.20 -0.43
C ASN A 42 -17.96 7.99 -1.37
N TYR A 43 -16.75 7.43 -1.48
CA TYR A 43 -16.57 6.19 -2.26
C TYR A 43 -17.36 5.01 -1.69
N ARG A 44 -17.46 4.90 -0.36
CA ARG A 44 -18.28 3.87 0.27
C ARG A 44 -19.76 4.02 -0.09
N GLU A 45 -20.27 5.26 -0.06
CA GLU A 45 -21.66 5.51 -0.44
C GLU A 45 -21.89 5.27 -1.94
N ALA A 46 -20.99 5.74 -2.80
CA ALA A 46 -21.04 5.49 -4.23
C ALA A 46 -21.08 3.99 -4.54
N GLY A 47 -20.24 3.18 -3.88
CA GLY A 47 -20.25 1.72 -4.01
C GLY A 47 -21.55 1.06 -3.51
N ARG A 48 -22.19 1.63 -2.48
CA ARG A 48 -23.47 1.13 -1.94
C ARG A 48 -24.63 1.30 -2.92
N ILE A 49 -24.66 2.43 -3.65
CA ILE A 49 -25.74 2.76 -4.58
C ILE A 49 -25.42 2.37 -6.04
N ALA A 50 -24.21 1.91 -6.31
CA ALA A 50 -23.79 1.45 -7.62
C ALA A 50 -24.65 0.25 -8.08
N GLN A 51 -25.23 0.39 -9.27
CA GLN A 51 -26.18 -0.59 -9.83
C GLN A 51 -25.52 -1.72 -10.63
N THR A 52 -24.26 -1.55 -11.03
CA THR A 52 -23.51 -2.55 -11.80
C THR A 52 -22.33 -3.06 -10.99
N ASP A 53 -21.97 -4.32 -11.18
CA ASP A 53 -20.84 -4.90 -10.48
C ASP A 53 -19.52 -4.24 -10.90
N VAL A 54 -19.40 -3.83 -12.17
CA VAL A 54 -18.28 -3.01 -12.65
C VAL A 54 -18.14 -1.70 -11.85
N ALA A 55 -19.25 -1.01 -11.57
CA ALA A 55 -19.20 0.22 -10.80
C ALA A 55 -18.90 -0.05 -9.31
N LYS A 56 -19.44 -1.13 -8.74
CA LYS A 56 -19.13 -1.53 -7.36
C LYS A 56 -17.65 -1.86 -7.20
N ASP A 57 -17.07 -2.62 -8.14
CA ASP A 57 -15.65 -2.97 -8.13
C ASP A 57 -14.78 -1.71 -8.26
N LEU A 58 -15.13 -0.80 -9.17
CA LEU A 58 -14.45 0.49 -9.27
C LEU A 58 -14.45 1.27 -7.95
N PHE A 59 -15.60 1.38 -7.27
CA PHE A 59 -15.67 2.09 -5.99
C PHE A 59 -15.03 1.32 -4.84
N ARG A 60 -15.03 -0.01 -4.88
CA ARG A 60 -14.29 -0.85 -3.93
C ARG A 60 -12.80 -0.55 -4.02
N ASP A 61 -12.26 -0.48 -5.23
CA ASP A 61 -10.84 -0.21 -5.46
C ASP A 61 -10.47 1.22 -5.06
N ARG A 62 -11.30 2.22 -5.43
CA ARG A 62 -11.11 3.61 -4.99
C ARG A 62 -11.20 3.77 -3.47
N LEU A 63 -12.13 3.07 -2.83
CA LEU A 63 -12.27 3.05 -1.38
C LEU A 63 -11.02 2.45 -0.71
N ARG A 64 -10.49 1.33 -1.24
CA ARG A 64 -9.24 0.72 -0.76
C ARG A 64 -8.08 1.72 -0.82
N THR A 65 -7.88 2.38 -1.96
CA THR A 65 -6.82 3.39 -2.11
C THR A 65 -7.01 4.56 -1.14
N ALA A 66 -8.24 5.06 -0.99
CA ALA A 66 -8.54 6.13 -0.02
C ALA A 66 -8.28 5.70 1.43
N LEU A 67 -8.55 4.44 1.79
CA LEU A 67 -8.25 3.90 3.11
C LEU A 67 -6.75 3.79 3.38
N ILE A 68 -5.95 3.37 2.39
CA ILE A 68 -4.48 3.34 2.49
C ILE A 68 -3.95 4.74 2.75
N ARG A 69 -4.34 5.72 1.92
CA ARG A 69 -3.94 7.13 2.08
C ARG A 69 -4.39 7.73 3.42
N ARG A 70 -5.62 7.42 3.84
CA ARG A 70 -6.11 7.80 5.16
C ARG A 70 -5.26 7.19 6.28
N SER A 71 -4.83 5.95 6.13
CA SER A 71 -4.00 5.28 7.13
C SER A 71 -2.66 5.98 7.34
N GLU A 72 -2.08 6.56 6.29
CA GLU A 72 -0.81 7.32 6.33
C GLU A 72 -0.92 8.58 7.20
N GLN A 73 -2.13 9.15 7.34
CA GLN A 73 -2.41 10.31 8.21
C GLN A 73 -2.83 9.93 9.64
N LEU A 74 -3.04 8.65 9.91
CA LEU A 74 -3.54 8.15 11.19
C LEU A 74 -2.41 7.55 12.03
N THR A 75 -2.66 7.37 13.32
CA THR A 75 -1.73 6.69 14.23
C THR A 75 -2.43 5.58 15.02
N GLY A 76 -1.61 4.70 15.62
CA GLY A 76 -2.08 3.66 16.56
C GLY A 76 -3.18 2.76 16.00
N ARG A 77 -4.27 2.62 16.78
CA ARG A 77 -5.41 1.73 16.44
C ARG A 77 -6.21 2.24 15.23
N ASN A 78 -6.28 3.55 15.02
CA ASN A 78 -7.02 4.12 13.90
C ASN A 78 -6.35 3.80 12.56
N ARG A 79 -5.02 3.91 12.50
CA ARG A 79 -4.24 3.49 11.32
C ARG A 79 -4.43 2.01 11.02
N GLN A 80 -4.31 1.16 12.05
CA GLN A 80 -4.52 -0.28 11.91
C GLN A 80 -5.94 -0.62 11.44
N ALA A 81 -6.98 0.06 11.96
CA ALA A 81 -8.35 -0.15 11.54
C ALA A 81 -8.58 0.19 10.06
N ALA A 82 -8.02 1.31 9.59
CA ALA A 82 -8.09 1.69 8.18
C ALA A 82 -7.42 0.65 7.26
N LEU A 83 -6.25 0.14 7.65
CA LEU A 83 -5.55 -0.90 6.88
C LEU A 83 -6.26 -2.25 6.88
N MET A 84 -6.84 -2.66 8.03
CA MET A 84 -7.67 -3.87 8.09
C MET A 84 -8.93 -3.75 7.23
N GLU A 85 -9.51 -2.56 7.12
CA GLU A 85 -10.62 -2.33 6.20
C GLU A 85 -10.15 -2.42 4.75
N ALA A 86 -9.01 -1.82 4.40
CA ALA A 86 -8.44 -1.91 3.06
C ALA A 86 -8.13 -3.36 2.65
N GLU A 87 -7.55 -4.16 3.55
CA GLU A 87 -7.26 -5.59 3.34
C GLU A 87 -8.52 -6.43 3.11
N LYS A 88 -9.65 -6.08 3.72
CA LYS A 88 -10.92 -6.77 3.46
C LYS A 88 -11.45 -6.51 2.06
N LEU A 89 -11.16 -5.34 1.49
CA LEU A 89 -11.59 -4.98 0.15
C LEU A 89 -10.74 -5.69 -0.91
N ASP A 90 -9.46 -5.87 -0.63
CA ASP A 90 -8.54 -6.67 -1.44
C ASP A 90 -7.43 -7.30 -0.57
N PRO A 91 -7.56 -8.60 -0.23
CA PRO A 91 -6.58 -9.31 0.57
C PRO A 91 -5.22 -9.50 -0.12
N GLU A 92 -5.16 -9.37 -1.44
CA GLU A 92 -3.97 -9.63 -2.24
C GLU A 92 -3.21 -8.35 -2.60
N SER A 93 -3.75 -7.18 -2.27
CA SER A 93 -3.17 -5.86 -2.58
C SER A 93 -1.73 -5.73 -2.09
N ALA A 94 -0.81 -5.47 -3.03
CA ALA A 94 0.58 -5.21 -2.68
C ALA A 94 0.71 -3.90 -1.88
N GLU A 95 -0.01 -2.85 -2.27
CA GLU A 95 -0.03 -1.56 -1.56
C GLU A 95 -0.47 -1.70 -0.09
N VAL A 96 -1.53 -2.48 0.18
CA VAL A 96 -1.98 -2.74 1.56
C VAL A 96 -0.90 -3.47 2.36
N ASN A 97 -0.23 -4.44 1.73
CA ASN A 97 0.85 -5.17 2.39
C ASN A 97 2.06 -4.26 2.67
N VAL A 98 2.44 -3.35 1.77
CA VAL A 98 3.46 -2.33 2.05
C VAL A 98 3.03 -1.45 3.22
N ALA A 99 1.79 -0.96 3.23
CA ALA A 99 1.31 -0.06 4.29
C ALA A 99 1.27 -0.75 5.67
N PHE A 100 0.91 -2.03 5.75
CA PHE A 100 1.07 -2.83 6.97
C PHE A 100 2.52 -3.04 7.35
N GLY A 101 3.40 -3.29 6.37
CA GLY A 101 4.84 -3.42 6.60
C GLY A 101 5.40 -2.18 7.29
N VAL A 102 5.04 -0.99 6.80
CA VAL A 102 5.44 0.29 7.40
C VAL A 102 4.90 0.44 8.82
N LEU A 103 3.63 0.09 9.05
CA LEU A 103 3.04 0.13 10.40
C LEU A 103 3.79 -0.77 11.39
N HIS A 104 4.18 -1.98 10.97
CA HIS A 104 4.96 -2.90 11.79
C HIS A 104 6.38 -2.39 12.02
N GLU A 105 7.02 -1.82 11.00
CA GLU A 105 8.37 -1.23 11.10
C GLU A 105 8.41 -0.10 12.14
N GLU A 106 7.44 0.82 12.10
CA GLU A 106 7.33 1.91 13.08
C GLU A 106 7.11 1.39 14.52
N ARG A 107 6.56 0.19 14.68
CA ARG A 107 6.38 -0.47 15.99
C ARG A 107 7.60 -1.29 16.42
N GLY A 108 8.63 -1.38 15.59
CA GLY A 108 9.78 -2.26 15.80
C GLY A 108 9.46 -3.75 15.60
N GLU A 109 8.30 -4.07 15.03
CA GLU A 109 7.83 -5.43 14.73
C GLU A 109 8.44 -5.92 13.40
N LEU A 110 9.78 -5.95 13.34
CA LEU A 110 10.52 -6.11 12.08
C LEU A 110 10.24 -7.44 11.37
N LYS A 111 9.98 -8.52 12.11
CA LYS A 111 9.59 -9.80 11.51
C LYS A 111 8.27 -9.69 10.74
N GLN A 112 7.26 -9.08 11.36
CA GLN A 112 5.96 -8.85 10.74
C GLN A 112 6.06 -7.88 9.57
N ALA A 113 6.94 -6.87 9.67
CA ALA A 113 7.22 -5.96 8.57
C ALA A 113 7.77 -6.70 7.35
N LEU A 114 8.81 -7.54 7.54
CA LEU A 114 9.40 -8.35 6.47
C LEU A 114 8.40 -9.34 5.85
N GLU A 115 7.55 -9.99 6.66
CA GLU A 115 6.49 -10.87 6.15
C GLU A 115 5.52 -10.11 5.23
N ARG A 116 5.12 -8.90 5.62
CA ARG A 116 4.23 -8.06 4.83
C ARG A 116 4.90 -7.54 3.55
N TYR A 117 6.12 -7.03 3.63
CA TYR A 117 6.85 -6.59 2.44
C TYR A 117 7.11 -7.76 1.47
N ASN A 118 7.39 -8.96 1.97
CA ASN A 118 7.58 -10.13 1.10
C ASN A 118 6.29 -10.50 0.35
N LYS A 119 5.11 -10.38 0.97
CA LYS A 119 3.82 -10.55 0.26
C LYS A 119 3.63 -9.52 -0.84
N ALA A 120 4.00 -8.26 -0.61
CA ALA A 120 3.94 -7.23 -1.64
C ALA A 120 4.93 -7.52 -2.79
N ARG A 121 6.15 -7.94 -2.47
CA ARG A 121 7.19 -8.30 -3.45
C ARG A 121 6.80 -9.49 -4.33
N GLN A 122 5.97 -10.41 -3.84
CA GLN A 122 5.45 -11.53 -4.65
C GLN A 122 4.56 -11.06 -5.81
N ARG A 123 4.07 -9.81 -5.79
CA ARG A 123 3.28 -9.19 -6.87
C ARG A 123 4.13 -8.42 -7.88
N MET A 124 5.40 -8.78 -8.06
CA MET A 124 6.33 -8.04 -8.92
C MET A 124 5.94 -7.96 -10.39
N TYR A 125 5.13 -8.92 -10.88
CA TYR A 125 4.70 -8.94 -12.27
C TYR A 125 3.46 -8.07 -12.49
N GLU A 126 2.63 -7.90 -11.46
CA GLU A 126 1.41 -7.09 -11.49
C GLU A 126 1.67 -5.63 -11.08
N GLU A 127 2.46 -5.43 -10.02
CA GLU A 127 2.73 -4.13 -9.40
C GLU A 127 4.24 -3.93 -9.18
N PRO A 128 5.05 -3.84 -10.26
CA PRO A 128 6.51 -3.82 -10.17
C PRO A 128 7.05 -2.67 -9.30
N ALA A 129 6.47 -1.47 -9.39
CA ALA A 129 6.89 -0.33 -8.58
C ALA A 129 6.63 -0.54 -7.07
N VAL A 130 5.51 -1.19 -6.72
CA VAL A 130 5.17 -1.48 -5.32
C VAL A 130 6.06 -2.60 -4.77
N ALA A 131 6.35 -3.60 -5.60
CA ALA A 131 7.28 -4.68 -5.28
C ALA A 131 8.72 -4.18 -5.10
N GLU A 132 9.16 -3.23 -5.93
CA GLU A 132 10.45 -2.55 -5.81
C GLU A 132 10.53 -1.77 -4.48
N GLN A 133 9.51 -0.97 -4.17
CA GLN A 133 9.41 -0.26 -2.90
C GLN A 133 9.48 -1.22 -1.69
N ALA A 134 8.76 -2.35 -1.77
CA ALA A 134 8.80 -3.36 -0.71
C ALA A 134 10.21 -3.96 -0.54
N SER A 135 10.88 -4.25 -1.65
CA SER A 135 12.24 -4.81 -1.66
C SER A 135 13.26 -3.83 -1.09
N GLU A 136 13.15 -2.55 -1.44
CA GLU A 136 14.00 -1.49 -0.88
C GLU A 136 13.82 -1.34 0.64
N ARG A 137 12.57 -1.38 1.13
CA ARG A 137 12.30 -1.36 2.58
C ARG A 137 12.84 -2.58 3.30
N MET A 138 12.70 -3.78 2.72
CA MET A 138 13.32 -4.99 3.27
C MET A 138 14.84 -4.88 3.33
N ALA A 139 15.47 -4.38 2.26
CA ALA A 139 16.90 -4.18 2.19
C ALA A 139 17.41 -3.20 3.28
N ALA A 140 16.68 -2.10 3.51
CA ALA A 140 16.99 -1.17 4.60
C ALA A 140 16.89 -1.83 6.00
N ILE A 141 15.91 -2.69 6.24
CA ILE A 141 15.81 -3.48 7.49
C ILE A 141 17.05 -4.37 7.65
N TYR A 142 17.44 -5.08 6.60
CA TYR A 142 18.62 -5.96 6.64
C TYR A 142 19.93 -5.19 6.85
N LEU A 143 20.09 -4.00 6.27
CA LEU A 143 21.23 -3.13 6.57
C LEU A 143 21.31 -2.79 8.06
N ASN A 144 20.19 -2.37 8.64
CA ASN A 144 20.13 -1.97 10.04
C ASN A 144 20.39 -3.13 11.00
N GLU A 145 19.84 -4.32 10.70
CA GLU A 145 20.13 -5.53 11.46
C GLU A 145 21.59 -5.95 11.31
N GLY A 146 22.16 -5.86 10.09
CA GLY A 146 23.56 -6.16 9.86
C GLY A 146 24.49 -5.24 10.66
N ASP A 147 24.16 -3.95 10.72
CA ASP A 147 24.90 -2.97 11.52
C ASP A 147 24.78 -3.26 13.03
N ARG A 148 23.63 -3.76 13.50
CA ARG A 148 23.46 -4.24 14.89
C ARG A 148 24.34 -5.46 15.17
N ALA A 149 24.34 -6.44 14.28
CA ALA A 149 25.15 -7.65 14.40
C ALA A 149 26.64 -7.31 14.43
N PHE A 150 27.10 -6.42 13.54
CA PHE A 150 28.48 -5.96 13.48
C PHE A 150 28.93 -5.31 14.78
N ARG A 151 28.14 -4.36 15.32
CA ARG A 151 28.43 -3.71 16.61
C ARG A 151 28.48 -4.68 17.78
N SER A 152 27.76 -5.80 17.68
CA SER A 152 27.73 -6.86 18.69
C SER A 152 28.87 -7.88 18.52
N GLY A 153 29.78 -7.68 17.56
CA GLY A 153 30.88 -8.59 17.25
C GLY A 153 30.46 -9.83 16.46
N ASN A 154 29.20 -9.93 16.02
CA ASN A 154 28.72 -11.05 15.22
C ASN A 154 28.95 -10.76 13.73
N LEU A 155 30.21 -10.89 13.31
CA LEU A 155 30.67 -10.48 11.98
C LEU A 155 30.08 -11.32 10.85
N ASP A 156 29.94 -12.64 11.03
CA ASP A 156 29.35 -13.53 10.03
C ASP A 156 27.88 -13.19 9.77
N GLN A 157 27.10 -12.96 10.84
CA GLN A 157 25.71 -12.55 10.71
C GLN A 157 25.59 -11.18 10.04
N ALA A 158 26.45 -10.22 10.40
CA ALA A 158 26.47 -8.90 9.77
C ALA A 158 26.67 -9.00 8.26
N ARG A 159 27.66 -9.80 7.83
CA ARG A 159 27.94 -10.05 6.41
C ARG A 159 26.74 -10.63 5.67
N LEU A 160 26.10 -11.66 6.23
CA LEU A 160 24.93 -12.29 5.61
C LEU A 160 23.79 -11.28 5.44
N LEU A 161 23.52 -10.48 6.47
CA LEU A 161 22.46 -9.46 6.41
C LEU A 161 22.75 -8.37 5.39
N TRP A 162 23.98 -7.89 5.29
CA TRP A 162 24.35 -6.92 4.25
C TRP A 162 24.28 -7.52 2.84
N GLN A 163 24.60 -8.81 2.69
CA GLN A 163 24.43 -9.51 1.41
C GLN A 163 22.94 -9.61 1.02
N GLU A 164 22.06 -9.93 1.98
CA GLU A 164 20.62 -9.94 1.72
C GLU A 164 20.09 -8.56 1.35
N ALA A 165 20.56 -7.51 2.04
CA ALA A 165 20.24 -6.15 1.66
C ALA A 165 20.66 -5.83 0.22
N TRP A 166 21.89 -6.22 -0.17
CA TRP A 166 22.39 -6.01 -1.53
C TRP A 166 21.57 -6.76 -2.59
N ASN A 167 21.17 -8.01 -2.31
CA ASN A 167 20.39 -8.84 -3.23
C ASN A 167 18.98 -8.27 -3.49
N LEU A 168 18.43 -7.56 -2.51
CA LEU A 168 17.08 -6.99 -2.57
C LEU A 168 17.05 -5.54 -3.06
N ALA A 169 18.14 -4.81 -2.89
CA ALA A 169 18.19 -3.40 -3.22
C ALA A 169 18.12 -3.20 -4.75
N PRO A 170 17.32 -2.22 -5.23
CA PRO A 170 17.34 -1.83 -6.63
C PRO A 170 18.76 -1.43 -7.07
N ALA A 171 19.09 -1.73 -8.32
CA ALA A 171 20.41 -1.41 -8.87
C ALA A 171 20.70 0.10 -8.75
N ALA A 172 21.91 0.43 -8.29
CA ALA A 172 22.40 1.79 -8.03
C ALA A 172 21.62 2.59 -6.96
N SER A 173 20.67 1.97 -6.23
CA SER A 173 20.00 2.61 -5.09
C SER A 173 20.98 2.96 -3.98
N GLU A 174 20.61 3.94 -3.15
CA GLU A 174 21.40 4.30 -1.96
C GLU A 174 21.61 3.09 -1.06
N VAL A 175 20.57 2.26 -0.87
CA VAL A 175 20.62 1.04 -0.07
C VAL A 175 21.63 0.04 -0.61
N GLN A 176 21.75 -0.11 -1.93
CA GLN A 176 22.78 -0.98 -2.54
C GLN A 176 24.19 -0.44 -2.29
N GLN A 177 24.43 0.85 -2.53
CA GLN A 177 25.74 1.49 -2.30
C GLN A 177 26.17 1.37 -0.84
N GLN A 178 25.20 1.51 0.06
CA GLN A 178 25.37 1.33 1.48
C GLN A 178 25.72 -0.11 1.86
N ALA A 179 25.13 -1.11 1.21
CA ALA A 179 25.48 -2.52 1.39
C ALA A 179 26.90 -2.82 0.87
N ASP A 180 27.25 -2.30 -0.32
CA ASP A 180 28.58 -2.44 -0.93
C ASP A 180 29.67 -1.90 0.00
N ALA A 181 29.47 -0.69 0.54
CA ALA A 181 30.44 -0.08 1.46
C ALA A 181 30.66 -0.92 2.72
N ARG A 182 29.62 -1.58 3.25
CA ARG A 182 29.72 -2.43 4.43
C ARG A 182 30.44 -3.73 4.14
N LEU A 183 30.11 -4.38 3.03
CA LEU A 183 30.78 -5.60 2.56
C LEU A 183 32.25 -5.34 2.23
N GLY A 184 32.58 -4.21 1.62
CA GLY A 184 33.96 -3.81 1.34
C GLY A 184 34.79 -3.62 2.62
N ARG A 185 34.23 -2.96 3.65
CA ARG A 185 34.90 -2.80 4.96
C ARG A 185 35.11 -4.12 5.69
N TYR A 186 34.21 -5.08 5.52
CA TYR A 186 34.35 -6.42 6.10
C TYR A 186 35.54 -7.18 5.49
N LEU A 187 35.70 -7.10 4.16
CA LEU A 187 36.78 -7.82 3.45
C LEU A 187 38.18 -7.24 3.68
N ALA A 188 38.26 -6.01 4.21
CA ALA A 188 39.53 -5.31 4.47
C ALA A 188 40.09 -5.55 5.89
N GLN A 189 39.40 -6.33 6.73
CA GLN A 189 39.84 -6.73 8.08
C GLN A 189 40.56 -8.08 8.04
#